data_AF-A0A350J085-F1
#
_entry.id   AF-A0A350J085-F1
#
_cell.length_a   1.000
_cell.length_b   1.000
_cell.length_c   1.000
_cell.angle_alpha   90.00
_cell.angle_beta   90.00
_cell.angle_gamma   90.00
#
_symmetry.space_group_name_H-M   'P 1'
#
loop_
_entity.id
_entity.type
_entity.pdbx_description
1 polymer ?
#
loop_
_entity_poly.entity_id
_entity_poly.type
_entity_poly.pdbx_seq_one_letter_code
_entity_poly.pdbx_strand_id
1 'polypeptide(L)' 'MTDHKINPLGYDPVGKLLRRFAIPSIIAMLVGALYNIVDQIFIGNSIGELGNAATNVAFPLTTVCTATALLLGVG' A
#
# COMPACT_ATOMS: atom_id res chain seq x y z
N MET A 1 -21.64 -33.24 -4.40
CA MET A 1 -22.32 -32.03 -3.88
C MET A 1 -21.25 -30.96 -3.75
N THR A 2 -21.19 -30.04 -4.72
CA THR A 2 -20.23 -28.94 -4.74
C THR A 2 -20.68 -27.88 -3.72
N ASP A 3 -19.89 -27.71 -2.66
CA ASP A 3 -20.08 -26.69 -1.63
C ASP A 3 -19.90 -25.31 -2.27
N HIS A 4 -21.02 -24.64 -2.59
CA HIS A 4 -21.03 -23.25 -3.02
C HIS A 4 -20.67 -22.37 -1.82
N LYS A 5 -19.37 -22.09 -1.64
CA LYS A 5 -18.91 -21.06 -0.69
C LYS A 5 -19.55 -19.72 -1.04
N ILE A 6 -20.54 -19.32 -0.25
CA ILE A 6 -21.28 -18.06 -0.42
C ILE A 6 -20.34 -16.89 -0.12
N ASN A 7 -20.38 -15.83 -0.94
CA ASN A 7 -19.53 -14.66 -0.74
C ASN A 7 -19.94 -13.91 0.55
N PRO A 8 -19.06 -13.83 1.57
CA PRO A 8 -19.36 -13.19 2.85
C PRO A 8 -19.74 -11.71 2.71
N LEU A 9 -19.33 -11.04 1.63
CA LEU A 9 -19.67 -9.63 1.37
C LEU A 9 -21.18 -9.40 1.22
N GLY A 10 -21.96 -10.41 0.83
CA GLY A 10 -23.39 -10.26 0.57
C GLY A 10 -24.31 -10.44 1.79
N TYR A 11 -23.81 -10.98 2.91
CA TYR A 11 -24.68 -11.37 4.03
C TYR A 11 -24.10 -11.13 5.44
N ASP A 12 -22.77 -11.03 5.61
CA ASP A 12 -22.20 -10.77 6.93
C ASP A 12 -22.40 -9.28 7.33
N PRO A 13 -22.51 -8.97 8.65
CA PRO A 13 -22.67 -7.58 9.11
C PRO A 13 -21.51 -6.66 8.69
N VAL A 14 -21.83 -5.44 8.26
CA VAL A 14 -20.85 -4.44 7.77
C VAL A 14 -19.71 -4.22 8.78
N GLY A 15 -20.02 -4.07 10.08
CA GLY A 15 -18.99 -3.85 11.11
C GLY A 15 -18.02 -5.02 11.32
N LYS A 16 -18.42 -6.26 10.97
CA LYS A 16 -17.53 -7.43 10.96
C LYS A 16 -16.60 -7.37 9.75
N LEU A 17 -17.14 -7.04 8.57
CA LEU A 17 -16.38 -6.91 7.32
C LEU A 17 -15.37 -5.77 7.40
N LEU A 18 -15.80 -4.61 7.87
CA LEU A 18 -14.92 -3.45 8.04
C LEU A 18 -13.72 -3.80 8.90
N ARG A 19 -13.91 -4.41 10.07
CA ARG A 19 -12.77 -4.83 10.90
C ARG A 19 -11.89 -5.87 10.21
N ARG A 20 -12.50 -6.84 9.51
CA ARG A 20 -11.78 -7.92 8.81
C ARG A 20 -10.87 -7.40 7.70
N PHE A 21 -11.28 -6.37 6.97
CA PHE A 21 -10.50 -5.83 5.84
C PHE A 21 -9.74 -4.56 6.21
N ALA A 22 -10.34 -3.61 6.93
CA ALA A 22 -9.72 -2.33 7.23
C ALA A 22 -8.52 -2.47 8.18
N ILE A 23 -8.57 -3.33 9.20
CA ILE A 23 -7.44 -3.49 10.13
C ILE A 23 -6.16 -3.93 9.40
N PRO A 24 -6.15 -5.04 8.63
CA PRO A 24 -4.95 -5.42 7.89
C PRO A 24 -4.54 -4.38 6.84
N SER A 25 -5.50 -3.72 6.16
CA SER A 25 -5.19 -2.65 5.20
C SER A 25 -4.52 -1.44 5.87
N ILE A 26 -5.01 -0.99 7.03
CA ILE A 26 -4.42 0.11 7.80
C ILE A 26 -2.99 -0.25 8.23
N ILE A 27 -2.79 -1.47 8.74
CA ILE A 27 -1.45 -1.93 9.14
C ILE A 27 -0.50 -1.92 7.93
N ALA A 28 -0.94 -2.43 6.77
CA ALA A 28 -0.14 -2.42 5.55
C ALA A 28 0.24 -0.98 5.14
N MET A 29 -0.71 -0.05 5.19
CA MET A 29 -0.46 1.36 4.90
C MET A 29 0.52 2.01 5.90
N LEU A 30 0.41 1.69 7.19
CA LEU A 30 1.31 2.18 8.23
C LEU A 30 2.73 1.66 8.03
N VAL A 31 2.90 0.36 7.74
CA VAL A 31 4.20 -0.24 7.45
C VAL A 31 4.82 0.41 6.20
N GLY A 32 4.03 0.62 5.15
CA GLY A 32 4.47 1.33 3.96
C GLY A 32 4.92 2.77 4.25
N ALA A 33 4.16 3.52 5.05
CA ALA A 33 4.54 4.87 5.45
C ALA A 33 5.83 4.90 6.28
N LEU A 34 5.98 3.97 7.23
CA LEU A 34 7.21 3.82 8.02
C LEU A 34 8.41 3.47 7.14
N TYR A 35 8.24 2.59 6.16
CA TYR A 35 9.29 2.28 5.17
C TYR A 35 9.73 3.54 4.42
N ASN A 36 8.79 4.35 3.92
CA ASN A 36 9.13 5.61 3.22
C ASN A 36 9.86 6.62 4.13
N ILE A 37 9.44 6.75 5.39
CA ILE A 37 10.11 7.63 6.36
C ILE A 37 11.54 7.15 6.64
N VAL A 38 11.69 5.86 6.94
CA VAL A 38 13.00 5.27 7.23
C VAL A 38 13.91 5.38 6.01
N ASP A 39 13.43 5.07 4.81
CA ASP A 39 14.18 5.21 3.57
C ASP A 39 14.75 6.65 3.40
N GLN A 40 13.92 7.68 3.55
CA GLN A 40 14.37 9.08 3.46
C GLN A 40 15.35 9.48 4.56
N ILE A 41 15.22 8.96 5.79
CA ILE A 41 16.19 9.20 6.87
C ILE A 41 17.55 8.61 6.50
N PHE A 42 17.58 7.38 5.98
CA PHE A 42 18.82 6.72 5.60
C PHE A 42 19.49 7.39 4.39
N ILE A 43 18.72 7.79 3.38
CA ILE A 43 19.21 8.56 2.23
C ILE A 43 19.74 9.92 2.70
N GLY A 44 18.98 10.64 3.53
CA GLY A 44 19.39 11.92 4.09
C GLY A 44 20.68 11.84 4.90
N ASN A 45 20.89 10.77 5.67
CA ASN A 45 22.13 10.57 6.43
C ASN A 45 23.31 10.10 5.56
N SER A 46 23.06 9.37 4.48
CA SER A 46 24.12 8.73 3.67
C SER A 46 24.56 9.56 2.47
N ILE A 47 23.62 10.23 1.80
CA ILE A 47 23.83 11.02 0.58
C ILE A 47 23.54 12.51 0.82
N GLY A 48 22.70 12.85 1.81
CA GLY A 48 22.31 14.23 2.09
C GLY A 48 21.13 14.70 1.24
N GLU A 49 20.98 16.02 1.17
CA GLU A 49 19.86 16.68 0.49
C GLU A 49 19.76 16.31 -1.00
N LEU A 50 20.89 16.19 -1.69
CA LEU A 50 20.93 15.80 -3.10
C LEU A 50 20.34 14.39 -3.34
N GLY A 51 20.51 13.49 -2.37
CA GLY A 51 19.92 12.15 -2.43
C GLY A 51 18.40 12.21 -2.42
N ASN A 52 17.82 12.92 -1.45
CA ASN A 52 16.38 13.10 -1.35
C ASN A 52 15.80 13.85 -2.57
N ALA A 53 16.53 14.85 -3.09
CA ALA A 53 16.14 15.56 -4.30
C ALA A 53 16.08 14.63 -5.52
N ALA A 54 17.06 13.73 -5.67
CA ALA A 54 17.05 12.73 -6.75
C ALA A 54 15.85 11.78 -6.64
N THR A 55 15.51 11.32 -5.42
CA THR A 55 14.32 10.46 -5.19
C THR A 55 13.03 11.18 -5.56
N ASN A 56 12.91 12.47 -5.24
CA ASN A 56 11.75 13.28 -5.61
C ASN A 56 11.62 13.45 -7.13
N VAL A 57 12.73 13.63 -7.84
CA VAL A 57 12.73 13.68 -9.32
C VAL A 57 12.31 12.33 -9.92
N ALA A 58 12.68 11.21 -9.29
CA ALA A 58 12.28 9.87 -9.72
C ALA A 58 10.83 9.49 -9.34
N PHE A 59 10.22 10.17 -8.36
CA PHE A 59 8.91 9.84 -7.80
C PHE A 59 7.76 9.72 -8.84
N PRO A 60 7.68 10.55 -9.90
CA PRO A 60 6.67 10.39 -10.95
C PRO A 60 6.72 9.02 -11.64
N LEU A 61 7.92 8.46 -11.86
CA LEU A 61 8.08 7.14 -12.47
C LEU A 61 7.49 6.05 -11.56
N THR A 62 7.84 6.07 -10.27
CA THR A 62 7.30 5.14 -9.27
C THR A 62 5.78 5.24 -9.19
N THR A 63 5.23 6.45 -9.27
CA THR A 63 3.78 6.70 -9.27
C THR A 63 3.11 6.04 -10.47
N VAL A 64 3.64 6.21 -11.69
CA VAL A 64 3.11 5.58 -12.90
C VAL A 64 3.17 4.05 -12.79
N CYS A 65 4.29 3.48 -12.36
CA CYS A 65 4.44 2.04 -12.17
C CYS A 65 3.45 1.48 -11.13
N THR A 66 3.23 2.20 -10.03
CA THR A 66 2.28 1.78 -8.99
C THR A 66 0.85 1.85 -9.51
N ALA A 67 0.51 2.93 -10.21
CA ALA A 67 -0.82 3.11 -10.80
C ALA A 67 -1.15 2.00 -11.81
N THR A 68 -0.20 1.64 -12.70
CA THR A 68 -0.39 0.55 -13.66
C THR A 68 -0.46 -0.81 -12.98
N ALA A 69 0.36 -1.06 -11.95
CA ALA A 69 0.31 -2.29 -11.17
C ALA A 69 -1.03 -2.46 -10.45
N LEU A 70 -1.58 -1.39 -9.85
CA LEU A 70 -2.89 -1.43 -9.20
C LEU A 70 -4.02 -1.63 -10.21
N LEU A 71 -3.97 -0.93 -11.35
CA LEU A 71 -4.96 -1.06 -12.41
C LEU A 71 -5.06 -2.48 -12.97
N LEU A 72 -3.92 -3.14 -13.21
CA LEU A 72 -3.88 -4.47 -13.82
C LEU A 72 -3.93 -5.61 -12.80
N GLY A 73 -3.49 -5.35 -11.55
CA GLY A 73 -3.36 -6.38 -10.52
C GLY A 73 -4.58 -6.50 -9.61
N VAL A 74 -5.15 -5.36 -9.19
CA VAL A 74 -6.33 -5.32 -8.31
C VAL A 74 -7.60 -4.96 -9.08
N GLY A 75 -7.46 -4.15 -10.14
CA GLY A 75 -8.54 -3.69 -11.00
C GLY A 75 -9.14 -4.74 -11.92
#